data_AF-A0A4Q6GJE9-F1
#
_entry.id   AF-A0A4Q6GJE9-F1
#
_cell.length_a   1.000
_cell.length_b   1.000
_cell.length_c   1.000
_cell.angle_alpha   90.00
_cell.angle_beta   90.00
_cell.angle_gamma   90.00
#
_symmetry.space_group_name_H-M   'P 1'
#
loop_
_entity.id
_entity.type
_entity.pdbx_description
1 polymer ?
#
loop_
_entity_poly.entity_id
_entity_poly.type
_entity_poly.pdbx_seq_one_letter_code
_entity_poly.pdbx_strand_id
1 'polypeptide(L)'
;MHAVPSQDPTLPPASPQNDISSRQLRRGFWLRTLHQWHWISSAVCLVGMLLFAATGITLNHASRIEASPTVDNRTTQLPAALLGELQSGAEGDAPLPGATSDWLAGQLPVSPGRRLAEWSEGEIYLSLPSPGADAWLSIDRSTGAVEFESTDRGWVSYFNDLHKGRNAGPA
;
A
#
# COMPACT_ATOMS: atom_id res chain seq x y z
N MET A 1 76.99 -59.09 -35.49
CA MET A 1 77.10 -58.29 -34.26
C MET A 1 78.03 -57.13 -34.61
N HIS A 2 77.61 -55.88 -34.77
CA HIS A 2 76.88 -55.04 -33.83
C HIS A 2 75.99 -54.02 -34.58
N ALA A 3 74.76 -53.84 -34.10
CA ALA A 3 73.89 -52.75 -34.51
C ALA A 3 74.25 -51.48 -33.73
N VAL A 4 74.39 -50.36 -34.41
CA VAL A 4 74.56 -49.01 -33.82
C VAL A 4 73.16 -48.49 -33.45
N PRO A 5 72.90 -48.06 -32.19
CA PRO A 5 71.60 -47.49 -31.84
C PRO A 5 71.54 -46.00 -32.23
N SER A 6 70.42 -45.62 -32.84
CA SER A 6 70.04 -44.26 -33.21
C SER A 6 69.88 -43.37 -31.97
N GLN A 7 70.41 -42.15 -31.99
CA GLN A 7 70.15 -41.13 -30.96
C GLN A 7 68.80 -40.45 -31.24
N ASP A 8 67.87 -40.54 -30.29
CA ASP A 8 66.65 -39.71 -30.25
C ASP A 8 66.98 -38.30 -29.73
N PRO A 9 66.46 -37.22 -30.33
CA PRO A 9 66.60 -35.87 -29.80
C PRO A 9 65.65 -35.70 -28.60
N THR A 10 66.20 -35.67 -27.38
CA THR A 10 65.44 -35.31 -26.19
C THR A 10 65.09 -33.82 -26.21
N LEU A 11 63.79 -33.51 -26.30
CA LEU A 11 63.28 -32.15 -26.10
C LEU A 11 63.62 -31.66 -24.68
N PRO A 12 64.00 -30.39 -24.49
CA PRO A 12 64.31 -29.86 -23.16
C PRO A 12 63.03 -29.81 -22.28
N PRO A 13 63.14 -30.08 -20.96
CA PRO A 13 62.00 -29.99 -20.06
C PRO A 13 61.54 -28.53 -19.93
N ALA A 14 60.23 -28.31 -20.04
CA ALA A 14 59.62 -27.00 -19.84
C ALA A 14 60.01 -26.40 -18.47
N SER A 15 60.51 -25.16 -18.47
CA SER A 15 61.09 -24.53 -17.28
C SER A 15 60.04 -24.21 -16.21
N PRO A 16 60.25 -24.58 -14.93
CA PRO A 16 59.26 -24.44 -13.84
C PRO A 16 58.93 -22.99 -13.47
N GLN A 17 59.74 -22.01 -13.89
CA GLN A 17 59.50 -20.58 -13.63
C GLN A 17 58.25 -20.05 -14.33
N ASN A 18 57.92 -20.55 -15.53
CA ASN A 18 56.71 -20.14 -16.26
C ASN A 18 55.40 -20.57 -15.56
N ASP A 19 55.45 -21.63 -14.72
CA ASP A 19 54.28 -22.19 -14.05
C ASP A 19 53.94 -21.47 -12.71
N ILE A 20 54.93 -20.82 -12.09
CA ILE A 20 54.71 -19.98 -10.90
C ILE A 20 54.12 -18.64 -11.30
N SER A 21 54.68 -17.99 -12.32
CA SER A 21 54.23 -16.69 -12.82
C SER A 21 52.81 -16.76 -13.42
N SER A 22 52.49 -17.82 -14.16
CA SER A 22 51.14 -18.03 -14.71
C SER A 22 50.09 -18.24 -13.62
N ARG A 23 50.41 -18.96 -12.53
CA ARG A 23 49.52 -19.13 -11.36
C ARG A 23 49.29 -17.83 -10.61
N GLN A 24 50.32 -16.99 -10.45
CA GLN A 24 50.18 -15.67 -9.81
C GLN A 24 49.31 -14.72 -10.63
N LEU A 25 49.47 -14.71 -11.97
CA LEU A 25 48.62 -13.92 -12.88
C LEU A 25 47.16 -14.39 -12.86
N ARG A 26 46.91 -15.70 -12.87
CA ARG A 26 45.55 -16.28 -12.77
C ARG A 26 44.88 -15.95 -11.43
N ARG A 27 45.63 -16.00 -10.32
CA ARG A 27 45.16 -15.57 -9.00
C ARG A 27 44.82 -14.09 -8.96
N GLY A 28 45.70 -13.22 -9.47
CA GLY A 28 45.45 -11.78 -9.54
C GLY A 28 44.24 -11.41 -10.40
N PHE A 29 44.03 -12.12 -11.51
CA PHE A 29 42.83 -11.98 -12.34
C PHE A 29 41.57 -12.41 -11.58
N TRP A 30 41.57 -13.57 -10.93
CA TRP A 30 40.43 -14.05 -10.14
C TRP A 30 40.09 -13.14 -8.96
N LEU A 31 41.09 -12.60 -8.27
CA LEU A 31 40.89 -11.64 -7.18
C LEU A 31 40.20 -10.37 -7.66
N ARG A 32 40.62 -9.82 -8.82
CA ARG A 32 39.96 -8.64 -9.42
C ARG A 32 38.54 -8.94 -9.83
N THR A 33 38.30 -10.09 -10.45
CA THR A 33 36.97 -10.55 -10.86
C THR A 33 36.05 -10.72 -9.65
N LEU A 34 36.50 -11.39 -8.59
CA LEU A 34 35.72 -11.55 -7.36
C LEU A 34 35.37 -10.21 -6.70
N HIS A 35 36.34 -9.29 -6.63
CA HIS A 35 36.11 -7.96 -6.08
C HIS A 35 35.09 -7.20 -6.92
N GLN A 36 35.21 -7.24 -8.24
CA GLN A 36 34.28 -6.58 -9.15
C GLN A 36 32.85 -7.14 -9.04
N TRP A 37 32.70 -8.46 -9.01
CA TRP A 37 31.39 -9.10 -8.79
C TRP A 37 30.81 -8.81 -7.41
N HIS A 38 31.65 -8.75 -6.37
CA HIS A 38 31.21 -8.40 -5.02
C HIS A 38 30.68 -6.97 -4.95
N TRP A 39 31.35 -6.01 -5.58
CA TRP A 39 30.86 -4.62 -5.62
C TRP A 39 29.57 -4.50 -6.43
N ILE A 40 29.49 -5.17 -7.59
CA ILE A 40 28.27 -5.15 -8.43
C ILE A 40 27.09 -5.78 -7.67
N SER A 41 27.27 -6.97 -7.08
CA SER A 41 26.19 -7.64 -6.34
C SER A 41 25.79 -6.89 -5.08
N SER A 42 26.75 -6.31 -4.36
CA SER A 42 26.47 -5.46 -3.20
C SER A 42 25.72 -4.19 -3.58
N ALA A 43 26.08 -3.55 -4.69
CA ALA A 43 25.38 -2.36 -5.19
C ALA A 43 23.93 -2.70 -5.60
N VAL A 44 23.73 -3.81 -6.32
CA VAL A 44 22.38 -4.28 -6.70
C VAL A 44 21.54 -4.62 -5.47
N CYS A 45 22.12 -5.34 -4.50
CA CYS A 45 21.45 -5.68 -3.25
C CYS A 45 21.08 -4.42 -2.45
N LEU A 46 22.00 -3.46 -2.35
CA LEU A 46 21.77 -2.19 -1.67
C LEU A 46 20.66 -1.38 -2.34
N VAL A 47 20.67 -1.27 -3.68
CA VAL A 47 19.60 -0.59 -4.43
C VAL A 47 18.26 -1.31 -4.22
N GLY A 48 18.23 -2.64 -4.28
CA GLY A 48 17.02 -3.42 -4.01
C GLY A 48 16.48 -3.18 -2.60
N MET A 49 17.36 -3.18 -1.59
CA MET A 49 16.98 -2.94 -0.21
C MET A 49 16.55 -1.48 0.03
N LEU A 50 17.17 -0.50 -0.63
CA LEU A 50 16.75 0.90 -0.59
C LEU A 50 15.37 1.10 -1.23
N LEU A 51 15.11 0.50 -2.39
CA LEU A 51 13.80 0.55 -3.05
C LEU A 51 12.72 -0.15 -2.23
N PHE A 52 13.03 -1.30 -1.63
CA PHE A 52 12.12 -2.01 -0.73
C PHE A 52 11.85 -1.21 0.56
N ALA A 53 12.89 -0.61 1.15
CA ALA A 53 12.74 0.24 2.32
C ALA A 53 11.95 1.51 2.01
N ALA A 54 12.21 2.16 0.88
CA ALA A 54 11.49 3.35 0.45
C ALA A 54 10.00 3.05 0.21
N THR A 55 9.69 2.01 -0.56
CA THR A 55 8.30 1.59 -0.79
C THR A 55 7.63 1.12 0.51
N GLY A 56 8.35 0.40 1.37
CA GLY A 56 7.89 0.02 2.70
C GLY A 56 7.58 1.21 3.60
N ILE A 57 8.43 2.24 3.62
CA ILE A 57 8.18 3.49 4.36
C ILE A 57 6.96 4.20 3.77
N THR A 58 6.88 4.35 2.45
CA THR A 58 5.77 5.04 1.77
C THR A 58 4.42 4.38 2.04
N LEU A 59 4.33 3.06 1.93
CA LEU A 59 3.08 2.34 2.13
C LEU A 59 2.74 2.18 3.63
N ASN A 60 3.74 1.96 4.48
CA ASN A 60 3.49 1.73 5.91
C ASN A 60 3.28 3.03 6.71
N HIS A 61 3.85 4.14 6.25
CA HIS A 61 3.68 5.48 6.84
C HIS A 61 2.88 6.42 5.92
N ALA A 62 1.97 5.87 5.11
CA ALA A 62 1.10 6.63 4.21
C ALA A 62 0.46 7.85 4.89
N SER A 63 -0.04 7.68 6.13
CA SER A 63 -0.68 8.74 6.92
C SER A 63 0.26 9.87 7.38
N ARG A 64 1.58 9.74 7.22
CA ARG A 64 2.57 10.78 7.57
C ARG A 64 3.19 11.46 6.34
N ILE A 65 3.06 10.86 5.17
CA ILE A 65 3.73 11.29 3.94
C ILE A 65 2.81 12.13 3.05
N GLU A 66 1.51 11.85 3.06
CA GLU A 66 0.53 12.75 2.47
C GLU A 66 0.10 13.83 3.46
N ALA A 67 0.07 15.06 2.93
CA ALA A 67 -0.20 16.29 3.66
C ALA A 67 -1.57 16.29 4.35
N SER A 68 -1.72 17.19 5.32
CA SER A 68 -2.87 17.36 6.21
C SER A 68 -4.20 16.83 5.65
N PRO A 69 -4.90 15.95 6.41
CA PRO A 69 -6.20 15.43 5.99
C PRO A 69 -7.12 16.56 5.56
N THR A 70 -7.81 16.38 4.44
CA THR A 70 -8.80 17.35 3.96
C THR A 70 -10.14 16.97 4.56
N VAL A 71 -10.71 17.89 5.35
CA VAL A 71 -12.00 17.69 6.03
C VAL A 71 -13.07 18.49 5.28
N ASP A 72 -14.11 17.81 4.78
CA ASP A 72 -15.34 18.40 4.24
C ASP A 72 -16.43 18.30 5.30
N ASN A 73 -16.99 19.43 5.69
CA ASN A 73 -18.06 19.54 6.68
C ASN A 73 -19.30 20.14 6.01
N ARG A 74 -20.43 19.44 6.11
CA ARG A 74 -21.70 19.87 5.53
C ARG A 74 -22.82 19.76 6.55
N THR A 75 -23.64 20.79 6.57
CA THR A 75 -24.90 20.78 7.30
C THR A 75 -26.03 20.95 6.30
N THR A 76 -27.05 20.12 6.40
CA THR A 76 -28.26 20.24 5.59
C THR A 76 -29.49 19.98 6.43
N GLN A 77 -30.67 20.27 5.89
CA GLN A 77 -31.93 20.14 6.58
C GLN A 77 -32.79 19.11 5.85
N LEU A 78 -33.24 18.08 6.57
CA LEU A 78 -34.11 17.07 6.01
C LEU A 78 -35.48 17.69 5.65
N PRO A 79 -36.05 17.38 4.48
CA PRO A 79 -37.42 17.75 4.14
C PRO A 79 -38.40 17.19 5.17
N ALA A 80 -39.42 17.97 5.53
CA ALA A 80 -40.41 17.59 6.54
C ALA A 80 -41.12 16.27 6.24
N ALA A 81 -41.32 15.94 4.95
CA ALA A 81 -41.92 14.67 4.54
C ALA A 81 -41.06 13.46 4.91
N LEU A 82 -39.73 13.58 4.89
CA LEU A 82 -38.79 12.51 5.26
C LEU A 82 -38.58 12.44 6.77
N LEU A 83 -38.66 13.57 7.47
CA LEU A 83 -38.46 13.64 8.92
C LEU A 83 -39.50 12.79 9.68
N GLY A 84 -40.76 12.81 9.22
CA GLY A 84 -41.83 12.02 9.83
C GLY A 84 -41.56 10.52 9.87
N GLU A 85 -40.87 9.97 8.85
CA GLU A 85 -40.50 8.55 8.83
C GLU A 85 -39.45 8.23 9.90
N LEU A 86 -38.48 9.14 10.12
CA LEU A 86 -37.40 8.96 11.09
C LEU A 86 -37.88 9.05 12.55
N GLN A 87 -38.92 9.84 12.82
CA GLN A 87 -39.48 9.95 14.17
C GLN A 87 -40.15 8.64 14.63
N SER A 88 -40.62 7.83 13.70
CA SER A 88 -41.29 6.54 14.00
C SER A 88 -40.33 5.34 14.14
N GLY A 89 -39.05 5.52 13.83
CA GLY A 89 -38.05 4.44 13.87
C GLY A 89 -37.80 3.89 15.28
N ALA A 90 -37.60 2.58 15.39
CA ALA A 90 -37.17 1.95 16.63
C ALA A 90 -35.69 2.23 16.89
N GLU A 91 -35.29 2.20 18.17
CA GLU A 91 -33.89 2.29 18.58
C GLU A 91 -33.11 1.03 18.19
N GLY A 92 -31.78 1.17 18.07
CA GLY A 92 -30.84 0.12 17.71
C GLY A 92 -30.32 0.22 16.27
N ASP A 93 -29.74 -0.86 15.76
CA ASP A 93 -29.10 -0.86 14.45
C ASP A 93 -30.12 -1.14 13.33
N ALA A 94 -30.39 -0.14 12.50
CA ALA A 94 -31.30 -0.26 11.38
C ALA A 94 -30.84 0.60 10.19
N PRO A 95 -31.10 0.17 8.95
CA PRO A 95 -30.79 1.00 7.78
C PRO A 95 -31.72 2.22 7.72
N LEU A 96 -31.23 3.30 7.13
CA LEU A 96 -32.08 4.46 6.80
C LEU A 96 -33.22 4.05 5.86
N PRO A 97 -34.41 4.65 5.98
CA PRO A 97 -35.47 4.49 4.99
C PRO A 97 -34.96 4.84 3.59
N GLY A 98 -35.41 4.08 2.58
CA GLY A 98 -34.90 4.22 1.21
C GLY A 98 -35.01 5.65 0.67
N ALA A 99 -36.14 6.31 0.89
CA ALA A 99 -36.35 7.69 0.46
C ALA A 99 -35.36 8.68 1.12
N THR A 100 -35.06 8.49 2.40
CA THR A 100 -34.06 9.29 3.13
C THR A 100 -32.64 9.03 2.61
N SER A 101 -32.29 7.75 2.40
CA SER A 101 -30.98 7.36 1.85
C SER A 101 -30.75 7.94 0.45
N ASP A 102 -31.76 7.85 -0.42
CA ASP A 102 -31.70 8.37 -1.79
C ASP A 102 -31.61 9.90 -1.83
N TRP A 103 -32.36 10.59 -0.97
CA TRP A 103 -32.28 12.05 -0.85
C TRP A 103 -30.88 12.48 -0.38
N LEU A 104 -30.33 11.83 0.65
CA LEU A 104 -28.98 12.11 1.16
C LEU A 104 -27.91 11.83 0.11
N ALA A 105 -28.05 10.77 -0.70
CA ALA A 105 -27.14 10.46 -1.79
C ALA A 105 -27.10 11.56 -2.88
N GLY A 106 -28.14 12.38 -2.99
CA GLY A 106 -28.16 13.55 -3.86
C GLY A 106 -27.55 14.82 -3.24
N GLN A 107 -27.42 14.88 -1.92
CA GLN A 107 -26.90 16.07 -1.19
C GLN A 107 -25.44 15.91 -0.76
N LEU A 108 -25.02 14.67 -0.49
CA LEU A 108 -23.72 14.34 0.08
C LEU A 108 -22.81 13.69 -0.95
N PRO A 109 -21.47 13.82 -0.80
CA PRO A 109 -20.52 13.19 -1.71
C PRO A 109 -20.47 11.66 -1.55
N VAL A 110 -20.99 11.12 -0.44
CA VAL A 110 -21.02 9.70 -0.12
C VAL A 110 -22.46 9.23 0.05
N SER A 111 -22.81 8.11 -0.57
CA SER A 111 -24.14 7.51 -0.44
C SER A 111 -24.25 6.66 0.84
N PRO A 112 -25.29 6.86 1.67
CA PRO A 112 -25.57 6.00 2.83
C PRO A 112 -25.84 4.54 2.46
N GLY A 113 -26.49 4.30 1.31
CA GLY A 113 -26.85 2.97 0.83
C GLY A 113 -27.79 2.24 1.80
N ARG A 114 -27.50 0.95 2.06
CA ARG A 114 -28.25 0.09 3.00
C ARG A 114 -27.47 -0.22 4.27
N ARG A 115 -26.48 0.61 4.60
CA ARG A 115 -25.67 0.44 5.81
C ARG A 115 -26.55 0.62 7.05
N LEU A 116 -26.23 -0.13 8.10
CA LEU A 116 -26.90 0.01 9.39
C LEU A 116 -26.45 1.31 10.03
N ALA A 117 -27.41 2.17 10.33
CA ALA A 117 -27.23 3.32 11.19
C ALA A 117 -27.59 2.93 12.62
N GLU A 118 -26.99 3.59 13.59
CA GLU A 118 -27.33 3.49 15.00
C GLU A 118 -28.46 4.49 15.29
N TRP A 119 -29.60 3.98 15.73
CA TRP A 119 -30.78 4.78 16.07
C TRP A 119 -30.87 4.94 17.58
N SER A 120 -30.86 6.18 18.04
CA SER A 120 -31.17 6.56 19.42
C SER A 120 -32.44 7.40 19.45
N GLU A 121 -33.00 7.68 20.63
CA GLU A 121 -34.20 8.52 20.79
C GLU A 121 -34.09 9.88 20.05
N GLY A 122 -32.92 10.53 20.13
CA GLY A 122 -32.72 11.88 19.62
C GLY A 122 -32.02 11.96 18.26
N GLU A 123 -31.18 10.99 17.91
CA GLU A 123 -30.33 11.06 16.72
C GLU A 123 -30.16 9.72 16.02
N ILE A 124 -29.85 9.79 14.73
CA ILE A 124 -29.45 8.65 13.91
C ILE A 124 -28.01 8.89 13.47
N TYR A 125 -27.10 8.02 13.89
CA TYR A 125 -25.69 8.11 13.55
C TYR A 125 -25.31 7.02 12.55
N LEU A 126 -24.58 7.38 11.50
CA LEU A 126 -24.13 6.45 10.47
C LEU A 126 -22.65 6.65 10.15
N SER A 127 -21.86 5.60 10.38
CA SER A 127 -20.45 5.55 9.96
C SER A 127 -20.32 5.12 8.50
N LEU A 128 -19.54 5.88 7.73
CA LEU A 128 -19.35 5.73 6.28
C LEU A 128 -17.86 5.55 5.91
N PRO A 129 -17.16 4.53 6.47
CA PRO A 129 -15.76 4.32 6.17
C PRO A 129 -15.58 3.91 4.70
N SER A 130 -14.51 4.41 4.09
CA SER A 130 -14.07 4.08 2.74
C SER A 130 -12.54 3.94 2.67
N PRO A 131 -11.96 3.37 1.60
CA PRO A 131 -10.51 3.31 1.49
C PRO A 131 -9.93 4.72 1.40
N GLY A 132 -8.89 5.02 2.17
CA GLY A 132 -8.24 6.34 2.13
C GLY A 132 -9.03 7.49 2.74
N ALA A 133 -10.29 7.28 3.12
CA ALA A 133 -11.12 8.31 3.74
C ALA A 133 -11.91 7.75 4.92
N ASP A 134 -12.45 8.64 5.73
CA ASP A 134 -13.45 8.32 6.75
C ASP A 134 -14.59 9.32 6.63
N ALA A 135 -15.80 8.91 6.98
CA ALA A 135 -16.94 9.81 6.96
C ALA A 135 -17.98 9.37 7.97
N TRP A 136 -18.75 10.32 8.47
CA TRP A 136 -19.88 10.07 9.34
C TRP A 136 -21.02 11.03 9.01
N LEU A 137 -22.21 10.61 9.41
CA LEU A 137 -23.46 11.33 9.24
C LEU A 137 -24.24 11.24 10.55
N SER A 138 -24.71 12.37 11.07
CA SER A 138 -25.70 12.42 12.15
C SER A 138 -26.97 13.12 11.67
N ILE A 139 -28.13 12.61 12.07
CA ILE A 139 -29.44 13.20 11.79
C ILE A 139 -30.18 13.37 13.10
N ASP A 140 -30.51 14.60 13.48
CA ASP A 140 -31.40 14.90 14.58
C ASP A 140 -32.83 14.49 14.21
N ARG A 141 -33.44 13.60 15.00
CA ARG A 141 -34.77 13.04 14.75
C ARG A 141 -35.91 14.01 15.07
N SER A 142 -35.65 15.00 15.91
CA SER A 142 -36.62 16.02 16.32
C SER A 142 -36.69 17.17 15.32
N THR A 143 -35.53 17.65 14.87
CA THR A 143 -35.41 18.83 14.01
C THR A 143 -35.21 18.47 12.55
N GLY A 144 -34.64 17.30 12.24
CA GLY A 144 -34.19 16.93 10.90
C GLY A 144 -32.88 17.61 10.49
N ALA A 145 -32.14 18.21 11.43
CA ALA A 145 -30.81 18.73 11.15
C ALA A 145 -29.87 17.56 10.79
N VAL A 146 -29.12 17.71 9.72
CA VAL A 146 -28.18 16.71 9.23
C VAL A 146 -26.77 17.28 9.28
N GLU A 147 -25.88 16.59 9.95
CA GLU A 147 -24.45 16.89 9.99
C GLU A 147 -23.67 15.78 9.31
N PHE A 148 -22.79 16.15 8.39
CA PHE A 148 -21.93 15.25 7.67
C PHE A 148 -20.51 15.76 7.71
N GLU A 149 -19.58 14.87 8.01
CA GLU A 149 -18.16 15.13 7.88
C GLU A 149 -17.49 14.01 7.10
N SER A 150 -16.57 14.37 6.23
CA SER A 150 -15.67 13.42 5.58
C SER A 150 -14.23 13.91 5.67
N THR A 151 -13.34 13.00 5.98
CA THR A 151 -11.89 13.21 6.02
C THR A 151 -11.21 12.38 4.94
N ASP A 152 -10.61 13.02 3.95
CA ASP A 152 -9.77 12.39 2.94
C ASP A 152 -8.29 12.44 3.37
N ARG A 153 -7.64 11.27 3.38
CA ARG A 153 -6.22 11.09 3.75
C ARG A 153 -5.30 10.95 2.53
N GLY A 154 -5.82 11.09 1.31
CA GLY A 154 -5.06 11.12 0.06
C GLY A 154 -4.92 9.77 -0.64
N TRP A 155 -4.26 9.81 -1.81
CA TRP A 155 -4.18 8.67 -2.73
C TRP A 155 -3.24 7.57 -2.22
N VAL A 156 -2.19 7.91 -1.48
CA VAL A 156 -1.30 6.92 -0.83
C VAL A 156 -2.08 6.16 0.23
N SER A 157 -2.88 6.86 1.05
CA SER A 157 -3.75 6.20 2.04
C SER A 157 -4.79 5.30 1.38
N TYR A 158 -5.36 5.74 0.26
CA TYR A 158 -6.30 4.95 -0.55
C TYR A 158 -5.67 3.64 -1.04
N PHE A 159 -4.51 3.69 -1.72
CA PHE A 159 -3.84 2.48 -2.20
C PHE A 159 -3.38 1.55 -1.08
N ASN A 160 -2.94 2.10 0.05
CA ASN A 160 -2.59 1.30 1.22
C ASN A 160 -3.82 0.57 1.79
N ASP A 161 -4.96 1.26 1.92
CA ASP A 161 -6.20 0.64 2.42
C ASP A 161 -6.70 -0.44 1.46
N LEU A 162 -6.60 -0.22 0.14
CA LEU A 162 -6.90 -1.24 -0.88
C LEU A 162 -5.95 -2.45 -0.81
N HIS A 163 -4.64 -2.23 -0.70
CA HIS A 163 -3.65 -3.30 -0.58
C HIS A 163 -3.87 -4.15 0.68
N LYS A 164 -4.38 -3.53 1.76
CA LYS A 164 -4.73 -4.19 3.02
C LYS A 164 -6.18 -4.70 3.07
N GLY A 165 -6.97 -4.50 2.01
CA GLY A 165 -8.39 -4.88 1.95
C GLY A 165 -9.29 -4.16 2.96
N ARG A 166 -8.88 -2.99 3.49
CA ARG A 166 -9.64 -2.23 4.49
C ARG A 166 -10.73 -1.41 3.82
N ASN A 167 -11.94 -1.42 4.40
CA ASN A 167 -13.08 -0.56 4.02
C ASN A 167 -13.48 -0.61 2.52
N ALA A 168 -13.00 -1.59 1.75
CA ALA A 168 -13.24 -1.70 0.31
C ALA A 168 -14.58 -2.36 -0.05
N GLY A 169 -15.43 -2.62 0.94
CA GLY A 169 -16.65 -3.43 0.81
C GLY A 169 -16.35 -4.93 0.72
N PRO A 170 -17.36 -5.79 0.88
CA PRO A 170 -17.24 -7.19 0.48
C PRO A 170 -17.09 -7.26 -1.05
N ALA A 171 -16.13 -8.06 -1.52
CA ALA A 171 -15.99 -8.42 -2.92
C ALA A 171 -17.19 -9.24 -3.41
#